data_AF-A0A842T8W8-F1
#
_entry.id   AF-A0A842T8W8-F1
#
_cell.length_a   1.000
_cell.length_b   1.000
_cell.length_c   1.000
_cell.angle_alpha   90.00
_cell.angle_beta   90.00
_cell.angle_gamma   90.00
#
_symmetry.space_group_name_H-M   'P 1'
#
loop_
_entity.id
_entity.type
_entity.pdbx_description
1 polymer ?
#
loop_
_entity_poly.entity_id
_entity_poly.type
_entity_poly.pdbx_seq_one_letter_code
_entity_poly.pdbx_strand_id
1 'polypeptide(L)'
;MDIHKNFERIKKSHDPEKINDFIINLSEYPKKATWEIIDYFLEDLEQEIFENIKINLTYLIGKISLVQNVPEKYLNFLIEIYYQSDKWVRNEIIKSFEIIIENQKPNKRIIDLLKISIKEDYIPIKKNTLGAISKIENVEFAIIKNILIEMDTRDSEILNRCKNILKNQIKNEKQLFEILNEENSYTLIKLRAFRNILTSFFKSLINIEPFRNRIEQSNWENSYKIKYLEEIDTFQKILLSNL
;
A
#
# COMPACT_ATOMS: atom_id res chain seq x y z
N MET A 1 14.21 21.21 26.39
CA MET A 1 15.40 21.33 25.53
C MET A 1 15.03 22.23 24.35
N ASP A 2 15.81 23.26 24.08
CA ASP A 2 15.53 24.23 23.01
C ASP A 2 15.96 23.62 21.66
N ILE A 3 14.97 23.29 20.83
CA ILE A 3 15.17 22.64 19.53
C ILE A 3 16.02 23.51 18.61
N HIS A 4 15.85 24.84 18.63
CA HIS A 4 16.60 25.75 17.77
C HIS A 4 18.08 25.82 18.19
N LYS A 5 18.35 25.86 19.50
CA LYS A 5 19.74 25.86 20.00
C LYS A 5 20.50 24.58 19.62
N ASN A 6 19.83 23.44 19.65
CA ASN A 6 20.44 22.19 19.21
C ASN A 6 20.59 22.14 17.69
N PHE A 7 19.59 22.61 16.96
CA PHE A 7 19.64 22.69 15.50
C PHE A 7 20.81 23.54 15.00
N GLU A 8 21.08 24.71 15.60
CA GLU A 8 22.23 25.56 15.24
C GLU A 8 23.60 24.86 15.39
N ARG A 9 23.71 23.89 16.31
CA ARG A 9 24.91 23.07 16.45
C ARG A 9 24.99 22.01 15.35
N ILE A 10 23.86 21.37 15.06
CA ILE A 10 23.75 20.32 14.03
C ILE A 10 23.93 20.89 12.63
N LYS A 11 23.46 22.11 12.37
CA LYS A 11 23.62 22.85 11.11
C LYS A 11 25.08 22.94 10.66
N LYS A 12 26.01 23.02 11.62
CA LYS A 12 27.45 23.12 11.40
C LYS A 12 28.17 21.77 11.40
N SER A 13 27.44 20.68 11.64
CA SER A 13 27.98 19.33 11.65
C SER A 13 27.99 18.78 10.23
N HIS A 14 29.13 18.25 9.78
CA HIS A 14 29.22 17.42 8.57
C HIS A 14 29.14 15.92 8.90
N ASP A 15 28.90 15.56 10.15
CA ASP A 15 28.81 14.18 10.63
C ASP A 15 27.37 13.64 10.50
N PRO A 16 27.12 12.69 9.58
CA PRO A 16 25.77 12.15 9.35
C PRO A 16 25.19 11.41 10.55
N GLU A 17 26.02 10.80 11.41
CA GLU A 17 25.54 10.09 12.60
C GLU A 17 24.92 11.07 13.59
N LYS A 18 25.63 12.18 13.86
CA LYS A 18 25.10 13.24 14.73
C LYS A 18 23.81 13.87 14.19
N ILE A 19 23.72 14.05 12.87
CA ILE A 19 22.52 14.57 12.22
C ILE A 19 21.37 13.55 12.35
N ASN A 20 21.64 12.28 12.09
CA ASN A 20 20.66 11.20 12.22
C ASN A 20 20.13 11.07 13.66
N ASP A 21 20.99 11.09 14.67
CA ASP A 21 20.58 11.09 16.07
C ASP A 21 19.68 12.28 16.39
N PHE A 22 20.01 13.46 15.86
CA PHE A 22 19.17 14.64 16.02
C PHE A 22 17.79 14.47 15.36
N ILE A 23 17.74 13.97 14.13
CA ILE A 23 16.47 13.71 13.40
C ILE A 23 15.61 12.68 14.14
N ILE A 24 16.22 11.60 14.65
CA ILE A 24 15.53 10.59 15.45
C ILE A 24 14.95 11.21 16.72
N ASN A 25 15.73 12.00 17.45
CA ASN A 25 15.24 12.71 18.64
C ASN A 25 14.08 13.67 18.33
N LEU A 26 14.11 14.35 17.17
CA LEU A 26 13.00 15.19 16.72
C LEU A 26 11.73 14.38 16.42
N SER A 27 11.89 13.15 15.93
CA SER A 27 10.78 12.29 15.53
C SER A 27 9.98 11.71 16.71
N GLU A 28 10.59 11.67 17.91
CA GLU A 28 9.90 11.23 19.13
C GLU A 28 8.86 12.26 19.59
N TYR A 29 9.13 13.56 19.38
CA TYR A 29 8.27 14.67 19.80
C TYR A 29 8.19 15.75 18.71
N PRO A 30 7.59 15.44 17.55
CA PRO A 30 7.51 16.37 16.44
C PRO A 30 6.71 17.62 16.82
N LYS A 31 7.14 18.78 16.34
CA LYS A 31 6.47 20.07 16.59
C LYS A 31 6.27 20.82 15.28
N LYS A 32 5.43 21.87 15.30
CA LYS A 32 5.22 22.72 14.13
C LYS A 32 6.52 23.32 13.57
N ALA A 33 7.41 23.77 14.46
CA ALA A 33 8.71 24.33 14.11
C ALA A 33 9.67 23.30 13.46
N THR A 34 9.37 22.00 13.50
CA THR A 34 10.20 20.97 12.86
C THR A 34 10.25 21.13 11.32
N TRP A 35 9.26 21.77 10.71
CA TRP A 35 9.28 22.03 9.26
C TRP A 35 10.43 22.94 8.83
N GLU A 36 10.77 23.97 9.61
CA GLU A 36 11.90 24.87 9.32
C GLU A 36 13.24 24.12 9.32
N ILE A 37 13.35 23.09 10.16
CA ILE A 37 14.53 22.22 10.25
C ILE A 37 14.60 21.28 9.05
N ILE A 38 13.46 20.72 8.63
CA ILE A 38 13.39 19.86 7.45
C ILE A 38 13.76 20.66 6.20
N ASP A 39 13.26 21.89 6.07
CA ASP A 39 13.57 22.76 4.93
C ASP A 39 15.08 22.92 4.74
N TYR A 40 15.82 23.21 5.82
CA TYR A 40 17.26 23.25 5.76
C TYR A 40 17.89 21.95 5.26
N PHE A 41 17.48 20.80 5.79
CA PHE A 41 18.06 19.51 5.38
C PHE A 41 17.72 19.13 3.93
N LEU A 42 16.63 19.66 3.38
CA LEU A 42 16.22 19.42 2.00
C LEU A 42 16.87 20.38 1.00
N GLU A 43 17.09 21.63 1.39
CA GLU A 43 17.47 22.70 0.45
C GLU A 43 18.96 23.06 0.54
N ASP A 44 19.56 22.97 1.73
CA ASP A 44 20.87 23.56 2.01
C ASP A 44 21.97 22.53 2.31
N LEU A 45 21.64 21.24 2.40
CA LEU A 45 22.60 20.20 2.79
C LEU A 45 23.37 19.64 1.60
N GLU A 46 24.65 19.35 1.80
CA GLU A 46 25.48 18.66 0.80
C GLU A 46 24.89 17.29 0.44
N GLN A 47 24.86 16.96 -0.86
CA GLN A 47 24.23 15.73 -1.36
C GLN A 47 24.75 14.47 -0.65
N GLU A 48 26.06 14.37 -0.41
CA GLU A 48 26.65 13.21 0.26
C GLU A 48 26.10 13.01 1.67
N ILE A 49 25.92 14.09 2.44
CA ILE A 49 25.35 14.02 3.77
C ILE A 49 23.85 13.70 3.66
N PHE A 50 23.13 14.34 2.74
CA PHE A 50 21.72 14.09 2.50
C PHE A 50 21.43 12.61 2.23
N GLU A 51 22.21 11.96 1.36
CA GLU A 51 22.07 10.54 1.04
C GLU A 51 22.21 9.64 2.29
N ASN A 52 23.03 10.04 3.26
CA ASN A 52 23.26 9.30 4.51
C ASN A 52 22.18 9.54 5.57
N ILE A 53 21.35 10.59 5.43
CA ILE A 53 20.30 10.92 6.41
C ILE A 53 18.88 10.76 5.88
N LYS A 54 18.70 10.63 4.56
CA LYS A 54 17.38 10.68 3.88
C LYS A 54 16.35 9.69 4.41
N ILE A 55 16.77 8.51 4.89
CA ILE A 55 15.87 7.52 5.49
C ILE A 55 15.26 8.07 6.79
N ASN A 56 16.08 8.63 7.67
CA ASN A 56 15.60 9.20 8.92
C ASN A 56 14.81 10.48 8.69
N LEU A 57 15.18 11.27 7.67
CA LEU A 57 14.41 12.44 7.28
C LEU A 57 13.01 12.04 6.77
N THR A 58 12.93 10.99 5.95
CA THR A 58 11.66 10.38 5.50
C THR A 58 10.81 9.97 6.70
N TYR A 59 11.39 9.21 7.63
CA TYR A 59 10.73 8.78 8.84
C TYR A 59 10.19 9.97 9.67
N LEU A 60 10.99 11.04 9.82
CA LEU A 60 10.58 12.26 10.51
C LEU A 60 9.37 12.93 9.84
N ILE A 61 9.37 13.05 8.50
CA ILE A 61 8.22 13.61 7.76
C ILE A 61 6.95 12.81 8.06
N GLY A 62 7.03 11.48 8.06
CA GLY A 62 5.94 10.60 8.46
C GLY A 62 5.46 10.86 9.89
N LYS A 63 6.39 10.98 10.85
CA LYS A 63 6.05 11.25 12.26
C LYS A 63 5.41 12.60 12.51
N ILE A 64 5.79 13.63 11.77
CA ILE A 64 5.18 14.95 11.91
C ILE A 64 3.69 14.94 11.53
N SER A 65 3.27 14.03 10.65
CA SER A 65 1.85 13.89 10.28
C SER A 65 0.92 13.59 11.47
N LEU A 66 1.46 13.06 12.58
CA LEU A 66 0.71 12.79 13.81
C LEU A 66 0.28 14.06 14.57
N VAL A 67 0.95 15.19 14.31
CA VAL A 67 0.68 16.46 15.02
C VAL A 67 0.16 17.54 14.10
N GLN A 68 0.35 17.41 12.79
CA GLN A 68 -0.10 18.37 11.78
C GLN A 68 -0.11 17.76 10.38
N ASN A 69 -0.95 18.28 9.50
CA ASN A 69 -0.94 17.91 8.09
C ASN A 69 0.45 18.15 7.45
N VAL A 70 0.84 17.25 6.56
CA VAL A 70 2.09 17.35 5.80
C VAL A 70 1.87 18.23 4.56
N PRO A 71 2.60 19.35 4.44
CA PRO A 71 2.53 20.21 3.26
C PRO A 71 2.88 19.49 1.97
N GLU A 72 2.24 19.89 0.86
CA GLU A 72 2.38 19.27 -0.46
C GLU A 72 3.84 19.21 -0.94
N LYS A 73 4.69 20.19 -0.60
CA LYS A 73 6.12 20.17 -0.97
C LYS A 73 6.85 18.93 -0.42
N TYR A 74 6.55 18.50 0.80
CA TYR A 74 7.18 17.33 1.40
C TYR A 74 6.57 16.03 0.88
N LEU A 75 5.28 16.02 0.56
CA LEU A 75 4.66 14.88 -0.11
C LEU A 75 5.30 14.65 -1.49
N ASN A 76 5.52 15.73 -2.25
CA ASN A 76 6.18 15.68 -3.55
C ASN A 76 7.63 15.20 -3.43
N PHE A 77 8.36 15.72 -2.44
CA PHE A 77 9.70 15.22 -2.11
C PHE A 77 9.70 13.70 -1.87
N LEU A 78 8.81 13.19 -1.01
CA LEU A 78 8.73 11.74 -0.74
C LEU A 78 8.44 10.93 -2.01
N ILE A 79 7.54 11.43 -2.88
CA ILE A 79 7.22 10.79 -4.16
C ILE A 79 8.44 10.76 -5.09
N GLU A 80 9.18 11.86 -5.19
CA GLU A 80 10.35 11.97 -6.07
C GLU A 80 11.49 11.07 -5.60
N ILE A 81 11.78 11.08 -4.29
CA ILE A 81 12.81 10.21 -3.69
C ILE A 81 12.44 8.73 -3.84
N TYR A 82 11.15 8.36 -3.82
CA TYR A 82 10.72 6.97 -4.04
C TYR A 82 11.25 6.42 -5.37
N TYR A 83 11.14 7.19 -6.45
CA TYR A 83 11.53 6.71 -7.78
C TYR A 83 13.05 6.67 -8.01
N GLN A 84 13.83 7.33 -7.16
CA GLN A 84 15.28 7.44 -7.30
C GLN A 84 16.06 6.57 -6.32
N SER A 85 15.38 6.02 -5.30
CA SER A 85 16.05 5.36 -4.18
C SER A 85 15.99 3.83 -4.23
N ASP A 86 16.90 3.23 -3.46
CA ASP A 86 16.90 1.80 -3.20
C ASP A 86 15.68 1.35 -2.36
N LYS A 87 15.52 0.02 -2.28
CA LYS A 87 14.38 -0.63 -1.62
C LYS A 87 14.20 -0.28 -0.14
N TRP A 88 15.25 0.12 0.59
CA TRP A 88 15.14 0.45 2.01
C TRP A 88 14.50 1.82 2.21
N VAL A 89 14.95 2.81 1.44
CA VAL A 89 14.35 4.15 1.43
C VAL A 89 12.93 4.09 0.91
N ARG A 90 12.68 3.38 -0.21
CA ARG A 90 11.33 3.19 -0.75
C ARG A 90 10.39 2.58 0.29
N ASN A 91 10.86 1.59 1.05
CA ASN A 91 10.08 0.98 2.12
C ASN A 91 9.74 1.98 3.24
N GLU A 92 10.68 2.84 3.63
CA GLU A 92 10.45 3.84 4.66
C GLU A 92 9.49 4.95 4.20
N ILE A 93 9.53 5.30 2.92
CA ILE A 93 8.56 6.21 2.30
C ILE A 93 7.14 5.64 2.38
N ILE A 94 6.96 4.36 2.07
CA ILE A 94 5.64 3.71 2.14
C ILE A 94 5.11 3.66 3.58
N LYS A 95 5.97 3.34 4.56
CA LYS A 95 5.56 3.42 5.98
C LYS A 95 5.17 4.84 6.38
N SER A 96 5.92 5.83 5.90
CA SER A 96 5.61 7.24 6.16
C SER A 96 4.26 7.62 5.54
N PHE A 97 3.96 7.17 4.32
CA PHE A 97 2.63 7.35 3.73
C PHE A 97 1.53 6.63 4.48
N GLU A 98 1.77 5.44 5.05
CA GLU A 98 0.78 4.78 5.90
C GLU A 98 0.38 5.67 7.08
N ILE A 99 1.35 6.25 7.80
CA ILE A 99 1.09 7.17 8.91
C ILE A 99 0.40 8.46 8.42
N ILE A 100 0.86 9.01 7.29
CA ILE A 100 0.27 10.23 6.72
C ILE A 100 -1.19 10.01 6.35
N ILE A 101 -1.52 8.89 5.71
CA ILE A 101 -2.89 8.57 5.25
C ILE A 101 -3.85 8.38 6.43
N GLU A 102 -3.37 7.90 7.57
CA GLU A 102 -4.17 7.82 8.79
C GLU A 102 -4.61 9.20 9.32
N ASN A 103 -3.82 10.24 9.06
CA ASN A 103 -4.03 11.58 9.63
C ASN A 103 -4.48 12.62 8.58
N GLN A 104 -4.30 12.34 7.29
CA GLN A 104 -4.58 13.24 6.18
C GLN A 104 -5.01 12.46 4.95
N LYS A 105 -6.02 12.96 4.23
CA LYS A 105 -6.47 12.34 2.98
C LYS A 105 -5.34 12.35 1.92
N PRO A 106 -5.00 11.20 1.30
CA PRO A 106 -3.98 11.14 0.27
C PRO A 106 -4.40 11.91 -0.99
N ASN A 107 -3.43 12.59 -1.60
CA ASN A 107 -3.59 13.16 -2.93
C ASN A 107 -3.43 12.08 -4.02
N LYS A 108 -3.80 12.42 -5.26
CA LYS A 108 -3.78 11.48 -6.38
C LYS A 108 -2.38 10.89 -6.66
N ARG A 109 -1.32 11.67 -6.48
CA ARG A 109 0.06 11.19 -6.71
C ARG A 109 0.46 10.09 -5.72
N ILE A 110 0.05 10.21 -4.44
CA ILE A 110 0.27 9.16 -3.43
C ILE A 110 -0.50 7.89 -3.83
N ILE A 111 -1.76 8.02 -4.23
CA ILE A 111 -2.57 6.88 -4.70
C ILE A 111 -1.91 6.18 -5.89
N ASP A 112 -1.42 6.95 -6.86
CA ASP A 112 -0.74 6.40 -8.04
C ASP A 112 0.59 5.73 -7.70
N LEU A 113 1.32 6.24 -6.71
CA LEU A 113 2.52 5.59 -6.18
C LEU A 113 2.17 4.25 -5.52
N LEU A 114 1.18 4.20 -4.62
CA LEU A 114 0.75 2.95 -3.97
C LEU A 114 0.25 1.91 -4.97
N LYS A 115 -0.42 2.34 -6.04
CA LYS A 115 -0.86 1.49 -7.15
C LYS A 115 0.32 0.78 -7.85
N ILE A 116 1.48 1.42 -7.90
CA ILE A 116 2.72 0.83 -8.45
C ILE A 116 3.41 -0.02 -7.39
N SER A 117 3.55 0.48 -6.16
CA SER A 117 4.29 -0.17 -5.07
C SER A 117 3.72 -1.53 -4.66
N ILE A 118 2.43 -1.77 -4.84
CA ILE A 118 1.81 -3.07 -4.54
C ILE A 118 2.39 -4.22 -5.40
N LYS A 119 2.95 -3.88 -6.57
CA LYS A 119 3.55 -4.85 -7.51
C LYS A 119 5.04 -5.09 -7.27
N GLU A 120 5.64 -4.43 -6.28
CA GLU A 120 7.07 -4.58 -5.99
C GLU A 120 7.40 -6.01 -5.54
N ASP A 121 8.53 -6.54 -6.02
CA ASP A 121 9.02 -7.86 -5.61
C ASP A 121 9.50 -7.89 -4.15
N TYR A 122 9.93 -6.73 -3.64
CA TYR A 122 10.40 -6.62 -2.27
C TYR A 122 9.24 -6.66 -1.27
N ILE A 123 9.07 -7.83 -0.63
CA ILE A 123 7.96 -8.16 0.27
C ILE A 123 7.63 -7.07 1.30
N PRO A 124 8.60 -6.44 1.99
CA PRO A 124 8.30 -5.37 2.95
C PRO A 124 7.57 -4.17 2.35
N ILE A 125 7.98 -3.71 1.15
CA ILE A 125 7.29 -2.61 0.45
C ILE A 125 5.85 -3.02 0.15
N LYS A 126 5.64 -4.24 -0.36
CA LYS A 126 4.31 -4.75 -0.67
C LYS A 126 3.41 -4.81 0.57
N LYS A 127 3.92 -5.31 1.71
CA LYS A 127 3.18 -5.39 2.97
C LYS A 127 2.78 -4.01 3.49
N ASN A 128 3.73 -3.07 3.53
CA ASN A 128 3.46 -1.70 3.99
C ASN A 128 2.55 -0.96 3.01
N THR A 129 2.63 -1.25 1.71
CA THR A 129 1.73 -0.67 0.70
C THR A 129 0.30 -1.13 0.92
N LEU A 130 0.08 -2.41 1.21
CA LEU A 130 -1.24 -2.92 1.59
C LEU A 130 -1.71 -2.30 2.92
N GLY A 131 -0.80 -2.06 3.87
CA GLY A 131 -1.06 -1.30 5.10
C GLY A 131 -1.62 0.09 4.80
N ALA A 132 -0.89 0.89 4.03
CA ALA A 132 -1.31 2.21 3.57
C ALA A 132 -2.65 2.18 2.81
N ILE A 133 -2.83 1.25 1.87
CA ILE A 133 -4.08 1.13 1.10
C ILE A 133 -5.28 0.82 2.00
N SER A 134 -5.09 0.02 3.06
CA SER A 134 -6.17 -0.34 3.98
C SER A 134 -6.78 0.85 4.74
N LYS A 135 -6.06 1.98 4.78
CA LYS A 135 -6.49 3.23 5.42
C LYS A 135 -7.27 4.15 4.48
N ILE A 136 -7.35 3.80 3.19
CA ILE A 136 -8.07 4.57 2.18
C ILE A 136 -9.53 4.14 2.17
N GLU A 137 -10.45 5.09 2.35
CA GLU A 137 -11.89 4.82 2.41
C GLU A 137 -12.42 4.24 1.08
N ASN A 138 -12.12 4.90 -0.04
CA ASN A 138 -12.57 4.51 -1.37
C ASN A 138 -11.36 4.18 -2.24
N VAL A 139 -11.08 2.89 -2.41
CA VAL A 139 -9.94 2.42 -3.19
C VAL A 139 -10.32 2.36 -4.67
N GLU A 140 -9.48 2.96 -5.52
CA GLU A 140 -9.71 2.97 -6.97
C GLU A 140 -9.69 1.54 -7.55
N PHE A 141 -10.52 1.31 -8.58
CA PHE A 141 -10.63 0.03 -9.27
C PHE A 141 -9.28 -0.58 -9.66
N ALA A 142 -8.36 0.23 -10.19
CA ALA A 142 -7.03 -0.24 -10.61
C ALA A 142 -6.21 -0.82 -9.45
N ILE A 143 -6.37 -0.30 -8.23
CA ILE A 143 -5.73 -0.84 -7.03
C ILE A 143 -6.41 -2.15 -6.62
N ILE A 144 -7.75 -2.21 -6.63
CA ILE A 144 -8.49 -3.45 -6.34
C ILE A 144 -8.08 -4.57 -7.29
N LYS A 145 -7.98 -4.27 -8.59
CA LYS A 145 -7.48 -5.20 -9.62
C LYS A 145 -6.08 -5.72 -9.27
N ASN A 146 -5.15 -4.84 -8.88
CA ASN A 146 -3.82 -5.27 -8.46
C ASN A 146 -3.85 -6.14 -7.20
N ILE A 147 -4.70 -5.81 -6.22
CA ILE A 147 -4.86 -6.62 -5.00
C ILE A 147 -5.37 -8.03 -5.34
N LEU A 148 -6.34 -8.16 -6.26
CA LEU A 148 -6.83 -9.46 -6.72
C LEU A 148 -5.72 -10.29 -7.37
N ILE A 149 -4.85 -9.66 -8.18
CA ILE A 149 -3.68 -10.33 -8.78
C ILE A 149 -2.71 -10.83 -7.70
N GLU A 150 -2.43 -9.98 -6.70
CA GLU A 150 -1.51 -10.31 -5.59
C GLU A 150 -2.04 -11.41 -4.66
N MET A 151 -3.30 -11.83 -4.78
CA MET A 151 -3.82 -13.01 -4.07
C MET A 151 -3.16 -14.33 -4.52
N ASP A 152 -2.33 -14.35 -5.58
CA ASP A 152 -1.49 -15.51 -5.97
C ASP A 152 -0.27 -15.74 -5.03
N THR A 153 -0.10 -14.90 -4.01
CA THR A 153 1.00 -15.01 -3.05
C THR A 153 0.98 -16.30 -2.22
N ARG A 154 2.16 -16.71 -1.75
CA ARG A 154 2.35 -17.73 -0.70
C ARG A 154 2.55 -17.12 0.70
N ASP A 155 2.81 -15.82 0.78
CA ASP A 155 2.96 -15.11 2.04
C ASP A 155 1.57 -14.90 2.67
N SER A 156 1.35 -15.53 3.82
CA SER A 156 0.05 -15.51 4.51
C SER A 156 -0.34 -14.13 5.01
N GLU A 157 0.63 -13.27 5.35
CA GLU A 157 0.37 -11.92 5.80
C GLU A 157 -0.09 -11.04 4.64
N ILE A 158 0.57 -11.10 3.49
CA ILE A 158 0.13 -10.42 2.26
C ILE A 158 -1.28 -10.88 1.90
N LEU A 159 -1.51 -12.19 1.89
CA LEU A 159 -2.82 -12.75 1.58
C LEU A 159 -3.91 -12.21 2.53
N ASN A 160 -3.65 -12.20 3.84
CA ASN A 160 -4.60 -11.70 4.82
C ASN A 160 -4.89 -10.20 4.66
N ARG A 161 -3.86 -9.39 4.38
CA ARG A 161 -4.03 -7.96 4.10
C ARG A 161 -4.88 -7.73 2.85
N CYS A 162 -4.61 -8.45 1.76
CA CYS A 162 -5.43 -8.41 0.54
C CYS A 162 -6.90 -8.75 0.86
N LYS A 163 -7.14 -9.84 1.59
CA LYS A 163 -8.51 -10.27 1.98
C LYS A 163 -9.24 -9.19 2.77
N ASN A 164 -8.57 -8.55 3.72
CA ASN A 164 -9.17 -7.52 4.56
C ASN A 164 -9.56 -6.28 3.75
N ILE A 165 -8.67 -5.81 2.87
CA ILE A 165 -8.98 -4.67 2.00
C ILE A 165 -10.15 -5.02 1.07
N LEU A 166 -10.09 -6.17 0.40
CA LEU A 166 -11.12 -6.58 -0.54
C LEU A 166 -12.50 -6.75 0.11
N LYS A 167 -12.57 -7.29 1.34
CA LYS A 167 -13.84 -7.40 2.08
C LYS A 167 -14.46 -6.05 2.44
N ASN A 168 -13.63 -5.04 2.69
CA ASN A 168 -14.11 -3.69 2.99
C ASN A 168 -14.58 -2.95 1.73
N GLN A 169 -14.01 -3.28 0.56
CA GLN A 169 -14.23 -2.57 -0.69
C GLN A 169 -15.28 -3.24 -1.60
N ILE A 170 -15.42 -4.57 -1.53
CA ILE A 170 -16.35 -5.35 -2.36
C ILE A 170 -17.49 -5.87 -1.49
N LYS A 171 -18.70 -5.33 -1.70
CA LYS A 171 -19.86 -5.57 -0.83
C LYS A 171 -20.56 -6.89 -1.10
N ASN A 172 -20.53 -7.37 -2.34
CA ASN A 172 -21.24 -8.58 -2.75
C ASN A 172 -20.63 -9.21 -4.01
N GLU A 173 -21.15 -10.37 -4.37
CA GLU A 173 -20.69 -11.18 -5.50
C GLU A 173 -20.92 -10.51 -6.86
N LYS A 174 -21.96 -9.68 -6.97
CA LYS A 174 -22.21 -8.88 -8.19
C LYS A 174 -21.07 -7.90 -8.43
N GLN A 175 -20.65 -7.16 -7.39
CA GLN A 175 -19.53 -6.24 -7.49
C GLN A 175 -18.21 -6.95 -7.80
N LEU A 176 -17.97 -8.12 -7.17
CA LEU A 176 -16.81 -8.94 -7.49
C LEU A 176 -16.79 -9.34 -8.98
N PHE A 177 -17.94 -9.77 -9.51
CA PHE A 177 -18.07 -10.13 -10.92
C PHE A 177 -17.83 -8.93 -11.84
N GLU A 178 -18.40 -7.77 -11.53
CA GLU A 178 -18.18 -6.53 -12.29
C GLU A 178 -16.69 -6.16 -12.34
N ILE A 179 -15.99 -6.25 -11.21
CA ILE A 179 -14.55 -5.98 -11.12
C ILE A 179 -13.73 -6.94 -11.98
N LEU A 180 -14.06 -8.24 -11.95
CA LEU A 180 -13.38 -9.24 -12.77
C LEU A 180 -13.66 -9.04 -14.26
N ASN A 181 -14.87 -8.60 -14.61
CA ASN A 181 -15.27 -8.37 -15.99
C ASN A 181 -14.68 -7.08 -16.58
N GLU A 182 -14.53 -6.05 -15.76
CA GLU A 182 -13.99 -4.75 -16.15
C GLU A 182 -12.59 -4.90 -16.77
N GLU A 183 -12.40 -4.34 -17.97
CA GLU A 183 -11.17 -4.46 -18.78
C GLU A 183 -10.65 -5.90 -18.93
N ASN A 184 -11.54 -6.91 -18.93
CA ASN A 184 -11.18 -8.33 -18.96
C ASN A 184 -10.19 -8.75 -17.85
N SER A 185 -10.30 -8.16 -16.66
CA SER A 185 -9.37 -8.39 -15.55
C SER A 185 -9.27 -9.86 -15.13
N TYR A 186 -10.33 -10.66 -15.34
CA TYR A 186 -10.34 -12.11 -15.13
C TYR A 186 -9.20 -12.84 -15.87
N THR A 187 -8.71 -12.31 -16.99
CA THR A 187 -7.61 -12.93 -17.77
C THR A 187 -6.26 -12.87 -17.04
N LEU A 188 -6.10 -11.93 -16.10
CA LEU A 188 -4.87 -11.70 -15.33
C LEU A 188 -4.84 -12.46 -14.00
N ILE A 189 -6.00 -12.94 -13.54
CA ILE A 189 -6.11 -13.63 -12.25
C ILE A 189 -5.74 -15.10 -12.46
N LYS A 190 -4.68 -15.53 -11.76
CA LYS A 190 -4.23 -16.93 -11.76
C LYS A 190 -5.15 -17.79 -10.91
N LEU A 191 -5.17 -19.10 -11.18
CA LEU A 191 -6.07 -20.04 -10.51
C LEU A 191 -5.94 -20.05 -8.97
N ARG A 192 -4.72 -19.93 -8.43
CA ARG A 192 -4.53 -19.82 -6.97
C ARG A 192 -5.12 -18.53 -6.41
N ALA A 193 -4.92 -17.39 -7.08
CA ALA A 193 -5.57 -16.15 -6.69
C ALA A 193 -7.09 -16.29 -6.71
N PHE A 194 -7.64 -16.92 -7.75
CA PHE A 194 -9.07 -17.21 -7.84
C PHE A 194 -9.58 -18.10 -6.70
N ARG A 195 -8.88 -19.19 -6.35
CA ARG A 195 -9.18 -19.99 -5.14
C ARG A 195 -9.20 -19.16 -3.88
N ASN A 196 -8.22 -18.27 -3.73
CA ASN A 196 -8.13 -17.37 -2.60
C ASN A 196 -9.28 -16.35 -2.58
N ILE A 197 -9.76 -15.90 -3.74
CA ILE A 197 -10.98 -15.09 -3.87
C ILE A 197 -12.19 -15.91 -3.40
N LEU A 198 -12.36 -17.15 -3.91
CA LEU A 198 -13.51 -17.99 -3.56
C LEU A 198 -13.63 -18.21 -2.05
N THR A 199 -12.53 -18.61 -1.41
CA THR A 199 -12.46 -18.82 0.05
C THR A 199 -12.65 -17.55 0.88
N SER A 200 -12.48 -16.37 0.28
CA SER A 200 -12.60 -15.09 1.00
C SER A 200 -14.01 -14.51 0.98
N PHE A 201 -14.73 -14.75 -0.11
CA PHE A 201 -16.03 -14.14 -0.38
C PHE A 201 -17.21 -15.08 -0.18
N PHE A 202 -17.01 -16.38 -0.36
CA PHE A 202 -18.09 -17.35 -0.32
C PHE A 202 -17.93 -18.32 0.86
N LYS A 203 -19.00 -18.45 1.66
CA LYS A 203 -19.05 -19.33 2.83
C LYS A 203 -20.10 -20.45 2.70
N SER A 204 -20.92 -20.41 1.65
CA SER A 204 -22.02 -21.35 1.44
C SER A 204 -22.31 -21.49 -0.05
N LEU A 205 -22.99 -22.58 -0.41
CA LEU A 205 -23.47 -22.82 -1.78
C LEU A 205 -24.44 -21.74 -2.26
N ILE A 206 -25.32 -21.27 -1.36
CA ILE A 206 -26.33 -20.26 -1.66
C ILE A 206 -25.69 -18.97 -2.19
N ASN A 207 -24.53 -18.58 -1.64
CA ASN A 207 -23.89 -17.32 -2.02
C ASN A 207 -23.03 -17.43 -3.28
N ILE A 208 -22.56 -18.62 -3.64
CA ILE A 208 -21.68 -18.82 -4.80
C ILE A 208 -22.46 -19.06 -6.10
N GLU A 209 -23.66 -19.65 -6.03
CA GLU A 209 -24.50 -19.90 -7.22
C GLU A 209 -24.80 -18.65 -8.05
N PRO A 210 -25.21 -17.51 -7.45
CA PRO A 210 -25.40 -16.28 -8.22
C PRO A 210 -24.13 -15.80 -8.94
N PHE A 211 -22.96 -15.99 -8.32
CA PHE A 211 -21.67 -15.65 -8.93
C PHE A 211 -21.32 -16.59 -10.09
N ARG A 212 -21.52 -17.90 -9.89
CA ARG A 212 -21.33 -18.94 -10.91
C ARG A 212 -22.18 -18.65 -12.15
N ASN A 213 -23.47 -18.37 -11.95
CA ASN A 213 -24.41 -18.06 -13.05
C ASN A 213 -23.99 -16.81 -13.83
N ARG A 214 -23.46 -15.78 -13.17
CA ARG A 214 -22.93 -14.59 -13.87
C ARG A 214 -21.75 -14.92 -14.77
N ILE A 215 -20.83 -15.78 -14.31
CA ILE A 215 -19.69 -16.25 -15.12
C ILE A 215 -20.17 -17.09 -16.30
N GLU A 216 -21.12 -17.99 -16.07
CA GLU A 216 -21.68 -18.84 -17.13
C GLU A 216 -22.31 -18.00 -18.25
N GLN A 217 -23.11 -17.00 -17.88
CA GLN A 217 -23.83 -16.10 -18.78
C GLN A 217 -22.97 -14.96 -19.36
N SER A 218 -21.71 -14.82 -18.94
CA SER A 218 -20.86 -13.72 -19.41
C SER A 218 -20.37 -13.92 -20.84
N ASN A 219 -19.81 -12.86 -21.43
CA ASN A 219 -19.07 -12.94 -22.70
C ASN A 219 -17.57 -13.23 -22.49
N TRP A 220 -17.19 -13.84 -21.35
CA TRP A 220 -15.79 -14.19 -21.10
C TRP A 220 -15.29 -15.20 -22.13
N GLU A 221 -14.00 -15.11 -22.44
CA GLU A 221 -13.34 -16.10 -23.27
C GLU A 221 -13.53 -17.51 -22.72
N ASN A 222 -13.95 -18.44 -23.59
CA ASN A 222 -14.32 -19.81 -23.19
C ASN A 222 -13.19 -20.52 -22.42
N SER A 223 -11.93 -20.29 -22.80
CA SER A 223 -10.75 -20.88 -22.15
C SER A 223 -10.62 -20.49 -20.67
N TYR A 224 -10.98 -19.26 -20.31
CA TYR A 224 -10.97 -18.77 -18.93
C TYR A 224 -12.27 -19.14 -18.21
N LYS A 225 -13.42 -19.00 -18.89
CA LYS A 225 -14.73 -19.35 -18.33
C LYS A 225 -14.74 -20.80 -17.83
N ILE A 226 -14.29 -21.76 -18.64
CA ILE A 226 -14.23 -23.18 -18.28
C ILE A 226 -13.39 -23.38 -17.01
N LYS A 227 -12.15 -22.84 -16.99
CA LYS A 227 -11.25 -22.98 -15.84
C LYS A 227 -11.86 -22.44 -14.54
N TYR A 228 -12.58 -21.33 -14.61
CA TYR A 228 -13.16 -20.67 -13.44
C TYR A 228 -14.38 -21.43 -12.93
N LEU A 229 -15.24 -21.91 -13.84
CA LEU A 229 -16.38 -22.76 -13.48
C LEU A 229 -15.94 -24.09 -12.88
N GLU A 230 -14.91 -24.75 -13.44
CA GLU A 230 -14.33 -25.98 -12.87
C GLU A 230 -13.80 -25.77 -11.45
N GLU A 231 -13.19 -24.61 -11.19
CA GLU A 231 -12.68 -24.26 -9.87
C GLU A 231 -13.81 -23.97 -8.87
N ILE A 232 -14.87 -23.30 -9.32
CA ILE A 232 -16.09 -23.12 -8.53
C ILE A 232 -16.71 -24.48 -8.18
N ASP A 233 -16.87 -25.37 -9.15
CA ASP A 233 -17.45 -26.70 -8.93
C ASP A 233 -16.60 -27.52 -7.94
N THR A 234 -15.27 -27.41 -8.02
CA THR A 234 -14.35 -28.02 -7.05
C THR A 234 -14.54 -27.42 -5.65
N PHE A 235 -14.62 -26.10 -5.54
CA PHE A 235 -14.85 -25.42 -4.27
C PHE A 235 -16.22 -25.78 -3.65
N GLN A 236 -17.27 -25.90 -4.46
CA GLN A 236 -18.60 -26.33 -4.01
C GLN A 236 -18.58 -27.76 -3.44
N LYS A 237 -17.86 -28.68 -4.08
CA LYS A 237 -17.67 -30.05 -3.55
C LYS A 237 -16.99 -30.03 -2.19
N ILE A 238 -15.98 -29.16 -2.00
CA ILE A 238 -15.30 -28.99 -0.70
C ILE A 238 -16.26 -28.46 0.36
N LEU A 239 -17.11 -27.49 0.02
CA LEU A 239 -18.12 -26.98 0.95
C LEU A 239 -19.12 -28.09 1.35
N LEU A 240 -19.58 -28.90 0.39
CA LEU A 240 -20.47 -30.04 0.65
C LEU A 240 -19.84 -31.10 1.54
N SER A 241 -18.54 -31.40 1.37
CA SER A 241 -17.84 -32.39 2.21
C SER A 241 -17.59 -31.94 3.65
N ASN A 242 -17.74 -30.64 3.93
CA ASN A 242 -17.53 -30.05 5.26
C ASN A 242 -18.84 -29.72 6.00
N LEU A 243 -20.00 -30.08 5.42
CA LEU A 243 -21.32 -30.00 6.03
C LEU A 243 -21.69 -31.34 6.67
#